data_AF-A0A843GI78-F1
#
_entry.id   AF-A0A843GI78-F1
#
_cell.length_a   1.000
_cell.length_b   1.000
_cell.length_c   1.000
_cell.angle_alpha   90.00
_cell.angle_beta   90.00
_cell.angle_gamma   90.00
#
_symmetry.space_group_name_H-M   'P 1'
#
loop_
_entity.id
_entity.type
_entity.pdbx_description
1 polymer ?
#
loop_
_entity_poly.entity_id
_entity_poly.type
_entity_poly.pdbx_seq_one_letter_code
_entity_poly.pdbx_strand_id
1 'polypeptide(L)'
;MAATKKTTTKKTTKTAKTKKESSSSKKATSKKTATTKKTKTSTKVQTKTAPKITKVQTTTTKTTTPKKTTKTKSASSVLSKDAKILCICESPNKKATLTKIFKDLGYKNTSVEASVGHITEIKNNSRTKWNTGIHVDDNFKIDYVVSDDKKKVVAALKEKVKSAEIVLLASDPDREGSAIATHLKQELKIPESKYYRLTFHEITKSGVSAGLEELGKIDVNLSDAAEARAGADKLIGYSLSGLGKKAVGARSVGRVQSPALKILVDREQEIRNFVPEKYWELYLDFVKNSHDYRAKYVGTETQPLENGRFKKEEDAQKVIEDCSSYSYLIHDIESKDRVVSPKPPFTTSTLQQECSSKLGISVKQTAMFAQKLFEGISVNGTHVGLITYIRTDSSEMSPEFALELGQFVRAQFGEQYFAPVKKGKKQANEQDGHECIRVVDLSMTPDKLAKHLGANGSGDDNKKMLKVYEIIYNRTVAASMAPAIITDTDYNIFHLEHHFVYTSHAVKFNGFLKVYSYKDDDEETFDVAIQDLFAGDVIKQEDSTLTLEAKETKPPRRYSEAGLVAALEKLGIGRPSTYPTIIST
;
A
#
# COMPACT_ATOMS: atom_id res chain seq x y z
N MET A 1 57.92 24.62 -27.11
CA MET A 1 58.68 24.31 -28.34
C MET A 1 57.69 23.70 -29.32
N ALA A 2 57.01 24.49 -30.17
CA ALA A 2 57.41 24.94 -31.52
C ALA A 2 57.64 23.73 -32.47
N ALA A 3 57.03 23.57 -33.66
CA ALA A 3 56.47 24.50 -34.65
C ALA A 3 55.33 23.80 -35.47
N THR A 4 54.22 24.41 -35.90
CA THR A 4 53.92 25.48 -36.89
C THR A 4 53.89 25.05 -38.38
N LYS A 5 52.69 25.06 -39.00
CA LYS A 5 52.29 25.70 -40.30
C LYS A 5 50.83 25.28 -40.65
N LYS A 6 49.79 26.17 -40.61
CA LYS A 6 49.31 27.15 -41.63
C LYS A 6 48.91 26.48 -42.97
N THR A 7 47.80 26.73 -43.67
CA THR A 7 46.61 27.63 -43.70
C THR A 7 45.69 27.08 -44.84
N THR A 8 44.35 27.20 -44.90
CA THR A 8 43.55 28.30 -45.52
C THR A 8 42.04 27.98 -45.41
N THR A 9 41.22 28.76 -44.69
CA THR A 9 40.21 29.76 -45.14
C THR A 9 39.13 29.36 -46.17
N LYS A 10 37.86 29.39 -45.73
CA LYS A 10 36.79 30.10 -46.46
C LYS A 10 35.67 30.59 -45.52
N LYS A 11 35.44 31.91 -45.58
CA LYS A 11 34.46 32.74 -44.88
C LYS A 11 33.17 32.79 -45.71
N THR A 12 32.00 32.85 -45.09
CA THR A 12 30.83 33.54 -45.66
C THR A 12 29.97 34.11 -44.56
N THR A 13 29.96 35.44 -44.47
CA THR A 13 28.99 36.29 -43.80
C THR A 13 28.00 36.80 -44.84
N LYS A 14 26.72 36.95 -44.48
CA LYS A 14 25.85 37.99 -45.06
C LYS A 14 24.77 38.42 -44.08
N THR A 15 24.73 39.72 -43.88
CA THR A 15 23.93 40.50 -42.93
C THR A 15 22.69 41.08 -43.63
N ALA A 16 21.61 41.19 -42.85
CA ALA A 16 20.47 42.11 -42.85
C ALA A 16 20.10 42.98 -44.08
N LYS A 17 18.77 43.13 -44.28
CA LYS A 17 18.17 44.40 -44.70
C LYS A 17 16.76 44.60 -44.12
N THR A 18 16.54 45.82 -43.65
CA THR A 18 15.40 46.37 -42.90
C THR A 18 14.50 47.27 -43.78
N LYS A 19 13.34 47.64 -43.21
CA LYS A 19 12.51 48.87 -43.37
C LYS A 19 11.32 48.91 -44.35
N LYS A 20 10.13 49.16 -43.78
CA LYS A 20 9.26 50.37 -43.90
C LYS A 20 8.03 50.15 -43.00
N GLU A 21 7.76 50.85 -41.88
CA GLU A 21 7.37 52.25 -41.62
C GLU A 21 6.01 52.75 -42.17
N SER A 22 5.25 53.37 -41.25
CA SER A 22 4.15 54.36 -41.34
C SER A 22 2.73 53.87 -40.97
N SER A 23 1.83 54.65 -40.35
CA SER A 23 1.84 55.69 -39.29
C SER A 23 0.38 56.16 -39.09
N SER A 24 0.13 56.92 -38.01
CA SER A 24 -1.05 57.75 -37.67
C SER A 24 -2.24 57.03 -37.00
N SER A 25 -2.72 57.33 -35.78
CA SER A 25 -2.95 58.55 -34.95
C SER A 25 -4.31 59.24 -35.18
N LYS A 26 -5.19 59.22 -34.16
CA LYS A 26 -5.67 60.41 -33.39
C LYS A 26 -6.99 60.19 -32.62
N LYS A 27 -6.99 60.67 -31.37
CA LYS A 27 -8.05 61.35 -30.57
C LYS A 27 -9.34 60.54 -30.24
N ALA A 28 -10.01 60.66 -29.08
CA ALA A 28 -10.02 61.70 -28.06
C ALA A 28 -10.43 61.17 -26.65
N THR A 29 -10.03 61.97 -25.68
CA THR A 29 -10.28 62.07 -24.23
C THR A 29 -11.73 61.95 -23.71
N SER A 30 -11.94 61.42 -22.49
CA SER A 30 -12.04 62.24 -21.26
C SER A 30 -12.34 61.41 -19.98
N LYS A 31 -11.91 61.96 -18.84
CA LYS A 31 -12.02 61.49 -17.45
C LYS A 31 -13.42 61.69 -16.87
N LYS A 32 -13.82 60.84 -15.91
CA LYS A 32 -14.22 61.17 -14.51
C LYS A 32 -15.02 60.00 -13.89
N THR A 33 -14.45 59.30 -12.90
CA THR A 33 -14.67 59.40 -11.44
C THR A 33 -15.93 58.68 -10.91
N ALA A 34 -15.65 57.81 -9.94
CA ALA A 34 -16.39 57.55 -8.70
C ALA A 34 -17.57 56.56 -8.66
N THR A 35 -17.37 55.61 -7.72
CA THR A 35 -18.34 55.03 -6.78
C THR A 35 -19.38 54.03 -7.29
N THR A 36 -19.00 52.76 -7.16
CA THR A 36 -19.90 51.59 -7.14
C THR A 36 -20.31 51.27 -5.70
N LYS A 37 -21.62 51.27 -5.42
CA LYS A 37 -22.23 50.19 -4.61
C LYS A 37 -23.72 50.03 -4.87
N LYS A 38 -24.04 48.76 -5.10
CA LYS A 38 -25.25 48.00 -4.77
C LYS A 38 -26.38 47.84 -5.81
N THR A 39 -26.54 46.54 -6.09
CA THR A 39 -27.76 45.73 -6.25
C THR A 39 -28.40 45.58 -7.63
N LYS A 40 -28.30 44.31 -8.11
CA LYS A 40 -29.35 43.42 -8.65
C LYS A 40 -30.44 44.12 -9.50
N THR A 41 -30.73 43.73 -10.73
CA THR A 41 -31.27 42.40 -11.09
C THR A 41 -31.34 42.24 -12.63
N SER A 42 -31.16 40.99 -13.10
CA SER A 42 -31.69 40.33 -14.32
C SER A 42 -31.62 41.00 -15.70
N THR A 43 -30.97 40.34 -16.66
CA THR A 43 -31.69 39.77 -17.83
C THR A 43 -30.91 38.62 -18.49
N LYS A 44 -31.68 37.64 -18.98
CA LYS A 44 -31.32 36.37 -19.64
C LYS A 44 -30.56 36.54 -20.96
N VAL A 45 -29.64 35.61 -21.25
CA VAL A 45 -29.54 34.98 -22.59
C VAL A 45 -29.30 33.47 -22.43
N GLN A 46 -29.99 32.71 -23.28
CA GLN A 46 -30.17 31.27 -23.30
C GLN A 46 -28.93 30.51 -23.80
N THR A 47 -28.67 29.33 -23.23
CA THR A 47 -27.93 28.24 -23.91
C THR A 47 -28.71 26.94 -23.81
N LYS A 48 -28.72 26.22 -24.94
CA LYS A 48 -29.54 25.04 -25.22
C LYS A 48 -29.03 23.80 -24.47
N THR A 49 -30.02 22.98 -24.11
CA THR A 49 -30.06 21.76 -23.31
C THR A 49 -29.27 20.55 -23.87
N ALA A 50 -28.56 19.85 -22.98
CA ALA A 50 -28.22 18.43 -23.07
C ALA A 50 -29.27 17.58 -22.31
N PRO A 51 -29.50 16.30 -22.66
CA PRO A 51 -30.64 15.54 -22.14
C PRO A 51 -30.46 15.10 -20.68
N LYS A 52 -31.57 15.17 -19.93
CA LYS A 52 -31.73 14.74 -18.54
C LYS A 52 -31.54 13.23 -18.42
N ILE A 53 -30.62 12.82 -17.55
CA ILE A 53 -30.66 11.49 -16.91
C ILE A 53 -31.82 11.53 -15.91
N THR A 54 -32.85 10.73 -16.20
CA THR A 54 -34.03 10.57 -15.35
C THR A 54 -33.61 9.94 -14.01
N LYS A 55 -33.82 10.66 -12.91
CA LYS A 55 -33.78 10.09 -11.56
C LYS A 55 -34.82 8.97 -11.48
N VAL A 56 -34.35 7.73 -11.34
CA VAL A 56 -35.21 6.63 -10.93
C VAL A 56 -35.60 6.89 -9.46
N GLN A 57 -36.90 6.98 -9.22
CA GLN A 57 -37.50 7.10 -7.90
C GLN A 57 -37.11 5.89 -7.05
N THR A 58 -36.41 6.15 -5.95
CA THR A 58 -36.28 5.22 -4.83
C THR A 58 -37.63 5.12 -4.13
N THR A 59 -38.41 4.10 -4.47
CA THR A 59 -39.52 3.66 -3.64
C THR A 59 -38.95 3.07 -2.35
N THR A 60 -39.22 3.75 -1.24
CA THR A 60 -39.07 3.25 0.13
C THR A 60 -39.91 2.00 0.33
N THR A 61 -39.30 0.82 0.29
CA THR A 61 -39.88 -0.42 0.81
C THR A 61 -39.69 -0.46 2.31
N LYS A 62 -40.81 -0.60 3.02
CA LYS A 62 -40.90 -0.78 4.47
C LYS A 62 -40.00 -1.94 4.92
N THR A 63 -39.25 -1.66 5.97
CA THR A 63 -38.46 -2.60 6.77
C THR A 63 -39.36 -3.75 7.25
N THR A 64 -39.28 -4.89 6.56
CA THR A 64 -39.73 -6.17 7.10
C THR A 64 -38.58 -6.76 7.90
N THR A 65 -38.80 -6.94 9.19
CA THR A 65 -38.01 -7.69 10.16
C THR A 65 -37.41 -8.95 9.52
N PRO A 66 -36.12 -9.28 9.73
CA PRO A 66 -35.54 -10.47 9.14
C PRO A 66 -36.26 -11.70 9.70
N LYS A 67 -37.03 -12.36 8.82
CA LYS A 67 -37.61 -13.66 9.07
C LYS A 67 -36.43 -14.60 9.33
N LYS A 68 -36.36 -15.16 10.55
CA LYS A 68 -35.41 -16.21 10.94
C LYS A 68 -35.20 -17.16 9.76
N THR A 69 -34.04 -17.10 9.15
CA THR A 69 -33.55 -18.14 8.25
C THR A 69 -33.60 -19.44 9.03
N THR A 70 -34.42 -20.36 8.55
CA THR A 70 -34.49 -21.73 9.02
C THR A 70 -33.05 -22.26 9.02
N LYS A 71 -32.53 -22.65 10.19
CA LYS A 71 -31.22 -23.30 10.30
C LYS A 71 -31.22 -24.52 9.39
N THR A 72 -30.63 -24.38 8.20
CA THR A 72 -30.18 -25.52 7.40
C THR A 72 -29.26 -26.34 8.29
N LYS A 73 -29.42 -27.67 8.30
CA LYS A 73 -28.55 -28.57 9.06
C LYS A 73 -27.09 -28.16 8.84
N SER A 74 -26.32 -28.04 9.93
CA SER A 74 -24.87 -27.76 9.88
C SER A 74 -24.21 -28.67 8.86
N ALA A 75 -23.44 -28.11 7.94
CA ALA A 75 -22.74 -28.86 6.90
C ALA A 75 -21.74 -29.89 7.46
N SER A 76 -21.38 -29.78 8.75
CA SER A 76 -20.63 -30.79 9.50
C SER A 76 -21.32 -32.17 9.52
N SER A 77 -22.65 -32.24 9.35
CA SER A 77 -23.36 -33.53 9.24
C SER A 77 -23.23 -34.20 7.86
N VAL A 78 -22.56 -33.57 6.89
CA VAL A 78 -22.48 -34.03 5.50
C VAL A 78 -21.21 -34.85 5.23
N LEU A 79 -20.12 -34.59 5.96
CA LEU A 79 -18.84 -35.26 5.75
C LEU A 79 -18.59 -36.35 6.79
N SER A 80 -18.81 -37.61 6.42
CA SER A 80 -18.25 -38.72 7.17
C SER A 80 -16.72 -38.70 7.06
N LYS A 81 -16.01 -39.02 8.16
CA LYS A 81 -14.55 -39.17 8.14
C LYS A 81 -14.06 -40.32 7.24
N ASP A 82 -14.95 -41.25 6.94
CA ASP A 82 -14.68 -42.41 6.08
C ASP A 82 -15.03 -42.14 4.60
N ALA A 83 -15.69 -41.02 4.28
CA ALA A 83 -16.08 -40.70 2.91
C ALA A 83 -14.87 -40.53 2.00
N LYS A 84 -14.99 -40.95 0.74
CA LYS A 84 -13.95 -40.74 -0.29
C LYS A 84 -13.99 -39.30 -0.80
N ILE A 85 -13.07 -38.48 -0.30
CA ILE A 85 -13.02 -37.03 -0.58
C ILE A 85 -11.93 -36.73 -1.61
N LEU A 86 -12.28 -35.98 -2.65
CA LEU A 86 -11.30 -35.30 -3.51
C LEU A 86 -11.30 -33.81 -3.16
N CYS A 87 -10.22 -33.30 -2.59
CA CYS A 87 -10.04 -31.88 -2.35
C CYS A 87 -9.14 -31.29 -3.43
N ILE A 88 -9.60 -30.24 -4.14
CA ILE A 88 -8.85 -29.58 -5.22
C ILE A 88 -8.52 -28.16 -4.79
N CYS A 89 -7.23 -27.81 -4.80
CA CYS A 89 -6.71 -26.47 -4.49
C CYS A 89 -5.86 -25.94 -5.65
N GLU A 90 -5.45 -24.67 -5.61
CA GLU A 90 -4.73 -24.05 -6.73
C GLU A 90 -3.23 -24.40 -6.81
N SER A 91 -2.57 -24.66 -5.68
CA SER A 91 -1.10 -24.75 -5.63
C SER A 91 -0.57 -26.07 -5.04
N PRO A 92 0.64 -26.52 -5.44
CA PRO A 92 1.30 -27.68 -4.84
C PRO A 92 1.63 -27.52 -3.35
N ASN A 93 2.04 -26.32 -2.90
CA ASN A 93 2.35 -26.09 -1.48
C ASN A 93 1.10 -26.23 -0.61
N LYS A 94 0.00 -25.63 -1.06
CA LYS A 94 -1.31 -25.75 -0.40
C LYS A 94 -1.79 -27.19 -0.38
N LYS A 95 -1.60 -27.95 -1.47
CA LYS A 95 -1.84 -29.41 -1.48
C LYS A 95 -1.06 -30.12 -0.38
N ALA A 96 0.24 -29.83 -0.23
CA ALA A 96 1.07 -30.47 0.79
C ALA A 96 0.59 -30.16 2.22
N THR A 97 0.31 -28.89 2.51
CA THR A 97 -0.20 -28.45 3.81
C THR A 97 -1.58 -29.04 4.12
N LEU A 98 -2.53 -28.96 3.18
CA LEU A 98 -3.87 -29.52 3.34
C LEU A 98 -3.86 -31.03 3.50
N THR A 99 -3.03 -31.76 2.73
CA THR A 99 -2.91 -33.23 2.86
C THR A 99 -2.60 -33.63 4.30
N LYS A 100 -1.66 -32.92 4.93
CA LYS A 100 -1.31 -33.14 6.33
C LYS A 100 -2.48 -32.80 7.25
N ILE A 101 -3.12 -31.65 7.08
CA ILE A 101 -4.23 -31.21 7.95
C ILE A 101 -5.43 -32.17 7.86
N PHE A 102 -5.84 -32.60 6.68
CA PHE A 102 -6.92 -33.59 6.52
C PHE A 102 -6.58 -34.90 7.25
N LYS A 103 -5.33 -35.36 7.18
CA LYS A 103 -4.85 -36.52 7.94
C LYS A 103 -4.93 -36.28 9.46
N ASP A 104 -4.48 -35.13 9.94
CA ASP A 104 -4.48 -34.75 11.36
C ASP A 104 -5.91 -34.55 11.93
N LEU A 105 -6.88 -34.24 11.07
CA LEU A 105 -8.31 -34.17 11.39
C LEU A 105 -9.00 -35.56 11.34
N GLY A 106 -8.31 -36.57 10.80
CA GLY A 106 -8.79 -37.95 10.72
C GLY A 106 -9.51 -38.32 9.42
N TYR A 107 -9.49 -37.47 8.39
CA TYR A 107 -10.08 -37.76 7.08
C TYR A 107 -9.14 -38.61 6.22
N LYS A 108 -9.02 -39.89 6.57
CA LYS A 108 -8.03 -40.83 5.98
C LYS A 108 -8.24 -41.09 4.49
N ASN A 109 -9.48 -40.98 4.01
CA ASN A 109 -9.87 -41.25 2.62
C ASN A 109 -9.91 -39.99 1.75
N THR A 110 -9.05 -39.00 2.04
CA THR A 110 -8.96 -37.74 1.29
C THR A 110 -7.78 -37.74 0.33
N SER A 111 -8.05 -37.56 -0.97
CA SER A 111 -7.05 -37.21 -1.96
C SER A 111 -7.05 -35.70 -2.16
N VAL A 112 -5.93 -35.03 -1.87
CA VAL A 112 -5.77 -33.60 -2.14
C VAL A 112 -4.97 -33.41 -3.42
N GLU A 113 -5.48 -32.60 -4.35
CA GLU A 113 -4.87 -32.33 -5.65
C GLU A 113 -4.74 -30.84 -5.94
N ALA A 114 -3.77 -30.49 -6.80
CA ALA A 114 -3.53 -29.12 -7.21
C ALA A 114 -3.90 -28.92 -8.68
N SER A 115 -4.67 -27.88 -9.00
CA SER A 115 -4.98 -27.49 -10.38
C SER A 115 -3.83 -26.75 -11.07
N VAL A 116 -2.88 -26.23 -10.28
CA VAL A 116 -1.74 -25.41 -10.71
C VAL A 116 -2.23 -24.10 -11.38
N GLY A 117 -3.05 -23.37 -10.63
CA GLY A 117 -3.70 -22.12 -11.07
C GLY A 117 -4.98 -22.36 -11.87
N HIS A 118 -5.29 -21.40 -12.76
CA HIS A 118 -6.41 -21.50 -13.70
C HIS A 118 -6.18 -22.67 -14.68
N ILE A 119 -7.26 -23.41 -14.97
CA ILE A 119 -7.24 -24.54 -15.91
C ILE A 119 -7.77 -24.19 -17.30
N THR A 120 -8.43 -23.02 -17.41
CA THR A 120 -9.05 -22.53 -18.62
C THR A 120 -8.58 -21.11 -18.90
N GLU A 121 -8.64 -20.74 -20.18
CA GLU A 121 -8.38 -19.38 -20.66
C GLU A 121 -9.48 -18.95 -21.63
N ILE A 122 -9.63 -17.63 -21.83
CA ILE A 122 -10.58 -17.10 -22.80
C ILE A 122 -10.04 -17.39 -24.21
N LYS A 123 -10.75 -18.23 -24.95
CA LYS A 123 -10.43 -18.62 -26.31
C LYS A 123 -10.59 -17.43 -27.26
N ASN A 124 -9.58 -17.12 -28.07
CA ASN A 124 -9.77 -16.17 -29.16
C ASN A 124 -10.73 -16.74 -30.21
N ASN A 125 -11.71 -15.95 -30.65
CA ASN A 125 -12.71 -16.39 -31.62
C ASN A 125 -12.92 -15.32 -32.70
N SER A 126 -12.55 -15.65 -33.93
CA SER A 126 -12.59 -14.70 -35.07
C SER A 126 -14.00 -14.23 -35.43
N ARG A 127 -15.04 -14.93 -34.94
CA ARG A 127 -16.44 -14.56 -35.13
C ARG A 127 -16.94 -13.51 -34.13
N THR A 128 -16.14 -13.17 -33.12
CA THR A 128 -16.47 -12.17 -32.10
C THR A 128 -15.77 -10.85 -32.37
N LYS A 129 -16.28 -9.74 -31.79
CA LYS A 129 -15.67 -8.42 -31.97
C LYS A 129 -14.21 -8.46 -31.49
N TRP A 130 -13.33 -7.95 -32.35
CA TRP A 130 -11.87 -7.93 -32.15
C TRP A 130 -11.22 -9.30 -31.86
N ASN A 131 -11.83 -10.41 -32.30
CA ASN A 131 -11.30 -11.77 -32.09
C ASN A 131 -11.15 -12.15 -30.59
N THR A 132 -12.02 -11.64 -29.73
CA THR A 132 -11.84 -11.73 -28.26
C THR A 132 -12.37 -13.02 -27.64
N GLY A 133 -13.28 -13.74 -28.29
CA GLY A 133 -14.04 -14.81 -27.64
C GLY A 133 -15.18 -14.33 -26.77
N ILE A 134 -15.54 -13.05 -26.87
CA ILE A 134 -16.60 -12.44 -26.05
C ILE A 134 -17.74 -12.05 -26.98
N HIS A 135 -18.89 -12.70 -26.80
CA HIS A 135 -20.09 -12.48 -27.59
C HIS A 135 -20.87 -11.29 -27.05
N VAL A 136 -20.46 -10.07 -27.42
CA VAL A 136 -21.08 -8.82 -26.92
C VAL A 136 -22.56 -8.70 -27.28
N ASP A 137 -23.01 -9.37 -28.34
CA ASP A 137 -24.40 -9.38 -28.78
C ASP A 137 -25.21 -10.54 -28.13
N ASP A 138 -24.55 -11.42 -27.38
CA ASP A 138 -25.13 -12.54 -26.60
C ASP A 138 -24.74 -12.41 -25.11
N ASN A 139 -25.19 -11.30 -24.50
CA ASN A 139 -25.00 -10.98 -23.08
C ASN A 139 -23.55 -11.17 -22.57
N PHE A 140 -22.55 -10.82 -23.39
CA PHE A 140 -21.12 -10.94 -23.08
C PHE A 140 -20.66 -12.37 -22.75
N LYS A 141 -21.35 -13.40 -23.24
CA LYS A 141 -20.93 -14.79 -23.08
C LYS A 141 -19.46 -14.96 -23.49
N ILE A 142 -18.69 -15.65 -22.66
CA ILE A 142 -17.25 -15.84 -22.84
C ILE A 142 -16.97 -17.27 -23.30
N ASP A 143 -16.22 -17.41 -24.39
CA ASP A 143 -15.72 -18.70 -24.85
C ASP A 143 -14.48 -19.09 -24.04
N TYR A 144 -14.59 -20.14 -23.24
CA TYR A 144 -13.45 -20.73 -22.52
C TYR A 144 -12.91 -21.98 -23.23
N VAL A 145 -11.61 -22.22 -23.07
CA VAL A 145 -10.93 -23.45 -23.49
C VAL A 145 -9.95 -23.89 -22.42
N VAL A 146 -9.74 -25.20 -22.28
CA VAL A 146 -8.69 -25.75 -21.41
C VAL A 146 -7.33 -25.34 -21.96
N SER A 147 -6.52 -24.68 -21.12
CA SER A 147 -5.17 -24.27 -21.47
C SER A 147 -4.32 -25.50 -21.82
N ASP A 148 -3.47 -25.39 -22.85
CA ASP A 148 -2.74 -26.54 -23.40
C ASP A 148 -1.86 -27.24 -22.36
N ASP A 149 -1.20 -26.49 -21.48
CA ASP A 149 -0.37 -27.01 -20.40
C ASP A 149 -1.17 -27.71 -19.28
N LYS A 150 -2.49 -27.50 -19.22
CA LYS A 150 -3.39 -28.03 -18.18
C LYS A 150 -4.15 -29.28 -18.59
N LYS A 151 -4.12 -29.68 -19.87
CA LYS A 151 -4.87 -30.85 -20.39
C LYS A 151 -4.61 -32.13 -19.60
N LYS A 152 -3.34 -32.41 -19.26
CA LYS A 152 -2.96 -33.60 -18.46
C LYS A 152 -3.52 -33.55 -17.04
N VAL A 153 -3.46 -32.38 -16.40
CA VAL A 153 -4.01 -32.16 -15.04
C VAL A 153 -5.52 -32.36 -15.04
N VAL A 154 -6.22 -31.75 -16.01
CA VAL A 154 -7.68 -31.89 -16.16
C VAL A 154 -8.08 -33.35 -16.38
N ALA A 155 -7.37 -34.10 -17.23
CA ALA A 155 -7.64 -35.52 -17.45
C ALA A 155 -7.49 -36.34 -16.15
N ALA A 156 -6.41 -36.12 -15.40
CA ALA A 156 -6.18 -36.80 -14.13
C ALA A 156 -7.24 -36.45 -13.07
N LEU A 157 -7.67 -35.19 -12.99
CA LEU A 157 -8.73 -34.75 -12.09
C LEU A 157 -10.09 -35.34 -12.45
N LYS A 158 -10.43 -35.44 -13.75
CA LYS A 158 -11.67 -36.08 -14.21
C LYS A 158 -11.80 -37.54 -13.73
N GLU A 159 -10.71 -38.30 -13.78
CA GLU A 159 -10.73 -39.68 -13.27
C GLU A 159 -10.93 -39.74 -11.74
N LYS A 160 -10.31 -38.82 -11.00
CA LYS A 160 -10.50 -38.74 -9.53
C LYS A 160 -11.90 -38.27 -9.14
N VAL A 161 -12.53 -37.40 -9.92
CA VAL A 161 -13.92 -36.96 -9.71
C VAL A 161 -14.90 -38.13 -9.83
N LYS A 162 -14.64 -39.09 -10.73
CA LYS A 162 -15.50 -40.27 -10.89
C LYS A 162 -15.49 -41.16 -9.64
N SER A 163 -14.32 -41.35 -9.03
CA SER A 163 -14.14 -42.22 -7.86
C SER A 163 -14.47 -41.55 -6.51
N ALA A 164 -14.53 -40.23 -6.46
CA ALA A 164 -14.88 -39.47 -5.27
C ALA A 164 -16.38 -39.51 -4.97
N GLU A 165 -16.71 -39.64 -3.69
CA GLU A 165 -18.06 -39.45 -3.17
C GLU A 165 -18.36 -37.95 -3.03
N ILE A 166 -17.38 -37.21 -2.51
CA ILE A 166 -17.46 -35.76 -2.28
C ILE A 166 -16.27 -35.06 -2.93
N VAL A 167 -16.51 -33.92 -3.58
CA VAL A 167 -15.47 -33.06 -4.14
C VAL A 167 -15.46 -31.71 -3.41
N LEU A 168 -14.35 -31.39 -2.76
CA LEU A 168 -14.14 -30.09 -2.11
C LEU A 168 -13.34 -29.18 -3.04
N LEU A 169 -13.90 -28.03 -3.39
CA LEU A 169 -13.21 -26.98 -4.14
C LEU A 169 -12.62 -25.99 -3.13
N ALA A 170 -11.32 -26.09 -2.91
CA ALA A 170 -10.56 -25.40 -1.87
C ALA A 170 -9.63 -24.31 -2.42
N SER A 171 -10.09 -23.60 -3.45
CA SER A 171 -9.40 -22.40 -3.95
C SER A 171 -9.44 -21.26 -2.93
N ASP A 172 -8.64 -20.21 -3.13
CA ASP A 172 -8.57 -19.05 -2.25
C ASP A 172 -9.92 -18.33 -2.05
N PRO A 173 -10.15 -17.65 -0.90
CA PRO A 173 -11.42 -17.01 -0.58
C PRO A 173 -11.61 -15.64 -1.28
N ASP A 174 -11.07 -15.46 -2.49
CA ASP A 174 -11.24 -14.24 -3.29
C ASP A 174 -12.06 -14.51 -4.56
N ARG A 175 -12.35 -13.45 -5.33
CA ARG A 175 -13.08 -13.57 -6.61
C ARG A 175 -12.37 -14.47 -7.62
N GLU A 176 -11.03 -14.49 -7.63
CA GLU A 176 -10.24 -15.32 -8.54
C GLU A 176 -10.40 -16.80 -8.17
N GLY A 177 -10.33 -17.11 -6.87
CA GLY A 177 -10.58 -18.44 -6.34
C GLY A 177 -12.00 -18.91 -6.64
N SER A 178 -13.02 -18.05 -6.56
CA SER A 178 -14.39 -18.39 -6.98
C SER A 178 -14.47 -18.72 -8.47
N ALA A 179 -13.83 -17.94 -9.35
CA ALA A 179 -13.77 -18.25 -10.79
C ALA A 179 -13.03 -19.58 -11.06
N ILE A 180 -11.91 -19.84 -10.38
CA ILE A 180 -11.20 -21.13 -10.49
C ILE A 180 -12.12 -22.28 -10.09
N ALA A 181 -12.86 -22.15 -8.98
CA ALA A 181 -13.80 -23.17 -8.54
C ALA A 181 -14.93 -23.39 -9.56
N THR A 182 -15.47 -22.33 -10.15
CA THR A 182 -16.49 -22.40 -11.23
C THR A 182 -15.96 -23.16 -12.44
N HIS A 183 -14.77 -22.78 -12.94
CA HIS A 183 -14.15 -23.44 -14.09
C HIS A 183 -13.81 -24.91 -13.81
N LEU A 184 -13.30 -25.23 -12.62
CA LEU A 184 -13.06 -26.62 -12.19
C LEU A 184 -14.36 -27.42 -12.19
N LYS A 185 -15.43 -26.89 -11.59
CA LYS A 185 -16.73 -27.55 -11.55
C LYS A 185 -17.24 -27.87 -12.96
N GLN A 186 -17.22 -26.86 -13.85
CA GLN A 186 -17.73 -26.98 -15.22
C GLN A 186 -16.88 -27.93 -16.06
N GLU A 187 -15.56 -27.72 -16.12
CA GLU A 187 -14.66 -28.48 -16.99
C GLU A 187 -14.52 -29.94 -16.53
N LEU A 188 -14.48 -30.18 -15.22
CA LEU A 188 -14.42 -31.54 -14.66
C LEU A 188 -15.80 -32.23 -14.62
N LYS A 189 -16.88 -31.53 -15.00
CA LYS A 189 -18.28 -32.01 -14.99
C LYS A 189 -18.71 -32.55 -13.63
N ILE A 190 -18.36 -31.82 -12.57
CA ILE A 190 -18.63 -32.25 -11.19
C ILE A 190 -20.13 -32.14 -10.91
N PRO A 191 -20.82 -33.22 -10.49
CA PRO A 191 -22.25 -33.18 -10.20
C PRO A 191 -22.60 -32.22 -9.06
N GLU A 192 -23.74 -31.54 -9.16
CA GLU A 192 -24.23 -30.58 -8.15
C GLU A 192 -24.35 -31.22 -6.74
N SER A 193 -24.74 -32.49 -6.68
CA SER A 193 -24.89 -33.24 -5.44
C SER A 193 -23.56 -33.64 -4.77
N LYS A 194 -22.44 -33.61 -5.51
CA LYS A 194 -21.14 -34.09 -5.02
C LYS A 194 -20.22 -32.99 -4.51
N TYR A 195 -20.40 -31.74 -4.95
CA TYR A 195 -19.41 -30.69 -4.66
C TYR A 195 -19.82 -29.73 -3.54
N TYR A 196 -18.80 -29.27 -2.83
CA TYR A 196 -18.87 -28.18 -1.86
C TYR A 196 -17.69 -27.23 -2.03
N ARG A 197 -17.90 -25.97 -1.67
CA ARG A 197 -16.86 -24.95 -1.59
C ARG A 197 -16.28 -24.94 -0.17
N LEU A 198 -14.96 -25.09 -0.08
CA LEU A 198 -14.20 -25.01 1.17
C LEU A 198 -13.33 -23.76 1.18
N THR A 199 -13.68 -22.76 1.99
CA THR A 199 -12.91 -21.52 2.16
C THR A 199 -12.28 -21.47 3.55
N PHE A 200 -11.11 -20.86 3.64
CA PHE A 200 -10.41 -20.58 4.90
C PHE A 200 -9.46 -19.40 4.70
N HIS A 201 -9.21 -18.65 5.76
CA HIS A 201 -8.34 -17.46 5.76
C HIS A 201 -6.96 -17.73 6.37
N GLU A 202 -6.74 -18.94 6.87
CA GLU A 202 -5.44 -19.47 7.32
C GLU A 202 -5.41 -20.98 7.11
N ILE A 203 -4.24 -21.54 6.79
CA ILE A 203 -4.08 -22.97 6.50
C ILE A 203 -3.55 -23.70 7.74
N THR A 204 -4.35 -23.63 8.80
CA THR A 204 -4.12 -24.26 10.11
C THR A 204 -5.13 -25.37 10.34
N LYS A 205 -4.90 -26.22 11.36
CA LYS A 205 -5.87 -27.25 11.74
C LYS A 205 -7.22 -26.64 12.16
N SER A 206 -7.19 -25.54 12.91
CA SER A 206 -8.38 -24.78 13.33
C SER A 206 -9.07 -24.14 12.14
N GLY A 207 -8.35 -23.40 11.30
CA GLY A 207 -8.91 -22.70 10.14
C GLY A 207 -9.56 -23.64 9.13
N VAL A 208 -8.92 -24.77 8.81
CA VAL A 208 -9.50 -25.78 7.92
C VAL A 208 -10.69 -26.49 8.57
N SER A 209 -10.64 -26.76 9.88
CA SER A 209 -11.79 -27.35 10.60
C SER A 209 -13.00 -26.42 10.56
N ALA A 210 -12.81 -25.13 10.84
CA ALA A 210 -13.88 -24.13 10.73
C ALA A 210 -14.46 -24.07 9.31
N GLY A 211 -13.61 -24.08 8.28
CA GLY A 211 -14.06 -24.12 6.89
C GLY A 211 -14.84 -25.40 6.52
N LEU A 212 -14.52 -26.54 7.14
CA LEU A 212 -15.26 -27.79 6.97
C LEU A 212 -16.63 -27.78 7.67
N GLU A 213 -16.78 -27.02 8.75
CA GLU A 213 -18.05 -26.83 9.46
C GLU A 213 -19.00 -25.91 8.68
N GLU A 214 -18.45 -24.99 7.88
CA GLU A 214 -19.18 -23.98 7.10
C GLU A 214 -19.19 -24.26 5.58
N LEU A 215 -19.11 -25.52 5.17
CA LEU A 215 -19.13 -25.87 3.75
C LEU A 215 -20.35 -25.32 3.02
N GLY A 216 -20.08 -24.64 1.92
CA GLY A 216 -21.08 -23.96 1.12
C GLY A 216 -21.06 -24.36 -0.34
N LYS A 217 -21.70 -23.51 -1.15
CA LYS A 217 -21.61 -23.54 -2.62
C LYS A 217 -20.71 -22.41 -3.08
N ILE A 218 -20.31 -22.45 -4.35
CA ILE A 218 -19.57 -21.34 -4.97
C ILE A 218 -20.47 -20.10 -4.95
N ASP A 219 -19.93 -18.97 -4.50
CA ASP A 219 -20.59 -17.68 -4.66
C ASP A 219 -20.49 -17.24 -6.14
N VAL A 220 -21.62 -17.33 -6.83
CA VAL A 220 -21.72 -16.99 -8.25
C VAL A 220 -21.44 -15.51 -8.48
N ASN A 221 -21.81 -14.62 -7.55
CA ASN A 221 -21.56 -13.18 -7.73
C ASN A 221 -20.06 -12.86 -7.73
N LEU A 222 -19.28 -13.55 -6.89
CA LEU A 222 -17.82 -13.42 -6.88
C LEU A 222 -17.20 -13.96 -8.19
N SER A 223 -17.71 -15.10 -8.68
CA SER A 223 -17.29 -15.65 -9.98
C SER A 223 -17.60 -14.68 -11.12
N ASP A 224 -18.84 -14.20 -11.20
CA ASP A 224 -19.31 -13.25 -12.22
C ASP A 224 -18.51 -11.94 -12.18
N ALA A 225 -18.15 -11.46 -10.99
CA ALA A 225 -17.30 -10.27 -10.85
C ALA A 225 -15.89 -10.49 -11.43
N ALA A 226 -15.31 -11.68 -11.25
CA ALA A 226 -14.03 -12.04 -11.85
C ALA A 226 -14.13 -12.21 -13.38
N GLU A 227 -15.19 -12.86 -13.87
CA GLU A 227 -15.45 -13.02 -15.31
C GLU A 227 -15.70 -11.67 -16.01
N ALA A 228 -16.52 -10.81 -15.42
CA ALA A 228 -16.77 -9.46 -15.93
C ALA A 228 -15.48 -8.63 -16.01
N ARG A 229 -14.61 -8.74 -15.00
CA ARG A 229 -13.29 -8.11 -15.02
C ARG A 229 -12.44 -8.66 -16.17
N ALA A 230 -12.32 -9.98 -16.29
CA ALA A 230 -11.50 -10.62 -17.33
C ALA A 230 -12.01 -10.26 -18.74
N GLY A 231 -13.33 -10.27 -18.93
CA GLY A 231 -13.98 -9.87 -20.17
C GLY A 231 -13.72 -8.40 -20.52
N ALA A 232 -13.93 -7.49 -19.57
CA ALA A 232 -13.67 -6.06 -19.75
C ALA A 232 -12.21 -5.77 -20.10
N ASP A 233 -11.27 -6.40 -19.40
CA ASP A 233 -9.84 -6.21 -19.64
C ASP A 233 -9.45 -6.74 -21.04
N LYS A 234 -10.02 -7.86 -21.50
CA LYS A 234 -9.78 -8.40 -22.84
C LYS A 234 -10.39 -7.53 -23.96
N LEU A 235 -11.62 -7.06 -23.80
CA LEU A 235 -12.28 -6.16 -24.76
C LEU A 235 -11.51 -4.85 -24.93
N ILE A 236 -11.13 -4.21 -23.82
CA ILE A 236 -10.37 -2.94 -23.84
C ILE A 236 -8.99 -3.16 -24.44
N GLY A 237 -8.30 -4.23 -24.02
CA GLY A 237 -6.96 -4.55 -24.52
C GLY A 237 -6.94 -4.73 -26.03
N TYR A 238 -7.82 -5.57 -26.58
CA TYR A 238 -7.87 -5.85 -28.02
C TYR A 238 -8.37 -4.66 -28.84
N SER A 239 -9.36 -3.90 -28.35
CA SER A 239 -9.89 -2.75 -29.08
C SER A 239 -8.91 -1.58 -29.16
N LEU A 240 -8.11 -1.34 -28.12
CA LEU A 240 -7.25 -0.15 -28.04
C LEU A 240 -5.77 -0.39 -28.32
N SER A 241 -5.23 -1.60 -28.10
CA SER A 241 -3.77 -1.81 -28.25
C SER A 241 -3.28 -1.59 -29.68
N GLY A 242 -4.08 -1.95 -30.69
CA GLY A 242 -3.74 -1.67 -32.09
C GLY A 242 -3.67 -0.18 -32.41
N LEU A 243 -4.55 0.62 -31.81
CA LEU A 243 -4.54 2.10 -31.93
C LEU A 243 -3.35 2.69 -31.16
N GLY A 244 -3.12 2.26 -29.93
CA GLY A 244 -2.00 2.72 -29.10
C GLY A 244 -0.64 2.46 -29.75
N LYS A 245 -0.47 1.28 -30.36
CA LYS A 245 0.75 0.95 -31.12
C LYS A 245 0.96 1.90 -32.31
N LYS A 246 -0.10 2.23 -33.06
CA LYS A 246 -0.02 3.13 -34.22
C LYS A 246 0.20 4.59 -33.81
N ALA A 247 -0.44 5.05 -32.73
CA ALA A 247 -0.42 6.45 -32.33
C ALA A 247 0.85 6.84 -31.57
N VAL A 248 1.29 5.99 -30.63
CA VAL A 248 2.37 6.32 -29.68
C VAL A 248 3.39 5.19 -29.48
N GLY A 249 3.35 4.13 -30.30
CA GLY A 249 4.27 3.00 -30.17
C GLY A 249 4.04 2.14 -28.92
N ALA A 250 2.88 2.23 -28.27
CA ALA A 250 2.57 1.44 -27.07
C ALA A 250 2.53 -0.07 -27.37
N ARG A 251 3.08 -0.88 -26.46
CA ARG A 251 3.03 -2.35 -26.57
C ARG A 251 1.64 -2.91 -26.29
N SER A 252 0.95 -2.32 -25.32
CA SER A 252 -0.41 -2.69 -24.93
C SER A 252 -1.13 -1.48 -24.35
N VAL A 253 -2.46 -1.51 -24.35
CA VAL A 253 -3.34 -0.57 -23.66
C VAL A 253 -4.22 -1.36 -22.72
N GLY A 254 -4.42 -0.86 -21.50
CA GLY A 254 -5.19 -1.60 -20.51
C GLY A 254 -5.80 -0.68 -19.49
N ARG A 255 -6.98 -1.06 -19.02
CA ARG A 255 -7.84 -0.23 -18.16
C ARG A 255 -7.15 0.24 -16.88
N VAL A 256 -6.18 -0.52 -16.35
CA VAL A 256 -5.49 -0.22 -15.09
C VAL A 256 -4.03 0.19 -15.31
N GLN A 257 -3.30 -0.45 -16.23
CA GLN A 257 -1.91 -0.09 -16.55
C GLN A 257 -1.78 1.33 -17.12
N SER A 258 -2.74 1.77 -17.95
CA SER A 258 -2.66 3.09 -18.58
C SER A 258 -2.88 4.24 -17.58
N PRO A 259 -3.87 4.18 -16.65
CA PRO A 259 -3.92 5.11 -15.53
C PRO A 259 -2.70 5.07 -14.62
N ALA A 260 -2.12 3.89 -14.35
CA ALA A 260 -0.90 3.78 -13.54
C ALA A 260 0.28 4.50 -14.21
N LEU A 261 0.48 4.30 -15.52
CA LEU A 261 1.47 5.03 -16.30
C LEU A 261 1.20 6.54 -16.29
N LYS A 262 -0.07 6.97 -16.37
CA LYS A 262 -0.43 8.39 -16.30
C LYS A 262 -0.01 9.02 -14.97
N ILE A 263 -0.16 8.32 -13.83
CA ILE A 263 0.30 8.82 -12.52
C ILE A 263 1.82 9.13 -12.55
N LEU A 264 2.61 8.26 -13.19
CA LEU A 264 4.05 8.47 -13.32
C LEU A 264 4.39 9.65 -14.24
N VAL A 265 3.70 9.75 -15.38
CA VAL A 265 3.87 10.86 -16.33
C VAL A 265 3.50 12.19 -15.70
N ASP A 266 2.38 12.25 -14.97
CA ASP A 266 1.92 13.45 -14.28
C ASP A 266 2.95 13.90 -13.22
N ARG A 267 3.49 12.97 -12.42
CA ARG A 267 4.58 13.28 -11.47
C ARG A 267 5.84 13.79 -12.17
N GLU A 268 6.22 13.19 -13.30
CA GLU A 268 7.40 13.66 -14.03
C GLU A 268 7.16 15.07 -14.61
N GLN A 269 5.93 15.38 -15.02
CA GLN A 269 5.57 16.73 -15.45
C GLN A 269 5.59 17.74 -14.29
N GLU A 270 5.11 17.36 -13.09
CA GLU A 270 5.23 18.16 -11.87
C GLU A 270 6.69 18.49 -11.57
N ILE A 271 7.58 17.49 -11.65
CA ILE A 271 9.03 17.67 -11.41
C ILE A 271 9.64 18.61 -12.45
N ARG A 272 9.31 18.46 -13.74
CA ARG A 272 9.86 19.29 -14.82
C ARG A 272 9.37 20.74 -14.78
N ASN A 273 8.15 20.96 -14.33
CA ASN A 273 7.55 22.29 -14.21
C ASN A 273 7.89 22.99 -12.89
N PHE A 274 8.53 22.29 -11.95
CA PHE A 274 8.87 22.83 -10.66
C PHE A 274 9.99 23.87 -10.77
N VAL A 275 9.76 25.05 -10.21
CA VAL A 275 10.76 26.13 -10.11
C VAL A 275 11.23 26.20 -8.66
N PRO A 276 12.50 25.85 -8.36
CA PRO A 276 13.02 25.95 -7.00
C PRO A 276 13.02 27.38 -6.49
N GLU A 277 12.54 27.56 -5.26
CA GLU A 277 12.63 28.81 -4.52
C GLU A 277 13.74 28.70 -3.48
N LYS A 278 14.63 29.71 -3.47
CA LYS A 278 15.68 29.84 -2.46
C LYS A 278 15.11 30.34 -1.15
N TYR A 279 15.60 29.78 -0.06
CA TYR A 279 15.35 30.25 1.28
C TYR A 279 16.59 30.04 2.15
N TRP A 280 16.67 30.76 3.26
CA TRP A 280 17.77 30.63 4.20
C TRP A 280 17.21 30.24 5.56
N GLU A 281 17.92 29.35 6.24
CA GLU A 281 17.65 28.98 7.63
C GLU A 281 18.87 29.37 8.46
N LEU A 282 18.63 30.06 9.58
CA LEU A 282 19.68 30.47 10.50
C LEU A 282 19.67 29.56 11.71
N TYR A 283 20.85 29.10 12.12
CA TYR A 283 21.06 28.24 13.26
C TYR A 283 22.05 28.87 14.25
N LEU A 284 21.82 28.63 15.53
CA LEU A 284 22.78 28.82 16.59
C LEU A 284 23.37 27.45 16.94
N ASP A 285 24.60 27.21 16.53
CA ASP A 285 25.40 26.05 16.89
C ASP A 285 26.16 26.39 18.18
N PHE A 286 26.05 25.58 19.23
CA PHE A 286 26.73 25.86 20.50
C PHE A 286 27.14 24.59 21.24
N VAL A 287 28.20 24.73 22.05
CA VAL A 287 28.70 23.65 22.91
C VAL A 287 28.33 23.94 24.35
N LYS A 288 27.73 22.98 25.03
CA LYS A 288 27.50 23.05 26.48
C LYS A 288 27.66 21.68 27.11
N ASN A 289 28.36 21.62 28.25
CA ASN A 289 28.67 20.38 28.96
C ASN A 289 29.26 19.26 28.06
N SER A 290 30.15 19.63 27.14
CA SER A 290 30.78 18.72 26.17
C SER A 290 29.84 18.08 25.14
N HIS A 291 28.66 18.66 24.92
CA HIS A 291 27.71 18.25 23.88
C HIS A 291 27.47 19.41 22.91
N ASP A 292 27.38 19.07 21.62
CA ASP A 292 27.03 20.00 20.55
C ASP A 292 25.51 20.10 20.41
N TYR A 293 25.00 21.31 20.32
CA TYR A 293 23.59 21.63 20.14
C TYR A 293 23.40 22.56 18.93
N ARG A 294 22.25 22.45 18.28
CA ARG A 294 21.88 23.27 17.12
C ARG A 294 20.46 23.78 17.27
N ALA A 295 20.30 25.05 17.64
CA ALA A 295 19.01 25.72 17.75
C ALA A 295 18.66 26.45 16.45
N LYS A 296 17.40 26.36 16.00
CA LYS A 296 16.92 27.05 14.80
C LYS A 296 16.35 28.42 15.15
N TYR A 297 16.70 29.46 14.39
CA TYR A 297 16.06 30.76 14.51
C TYR A 297 14.60 30.71 14.05
N VAL A 298 13.69 31.26 14.86
CA VAL A 298 12.24 31.25 14.59
C VAL A 298 11.64 32.65 14.45
N GLY A 299 12.45 33.71 14.58
CA GLY A 299 12.01 35.10 14.46
C GLY A 299 12.14 35.84 15.79
N THR A 300 11.27 36.82 15.99
CA THR A 300 11.07 37.47 17.28
C THR A 300 9.65 37.18 17.77
N GLU A 301 9.36 37.40 19.06
CA GLU A 301 8.01 37.20 19.59
C GLU A 301 6.94 38.01 18.84
N THR A 302 7.29 39.20 18.35
CA THR A 302 6.37 40.09 17.63
C THR A 302 6.35 39.82 16.13
N GLN A 303 7.39 39.20 15.57
CA GLN A 303 7.55 38.90 14.15
C GLN A 303 8.11 37.48 13.95
N PRO A 304 7.29 36.43 14.16
CA PRO A 304 7.72 35.06 13.92
C PRO A 304 7.93 34.81 12.41
N LEU A 305 8.93 34.00 12.08
CA LEU A 305 9.20 33.56 10.73
C LEU A 305 8.38 32.30 10.39
N GLU A 306 7.74 32.32 9.22
CA GLU A 306 7.04 31.15 8.70
C GLU A 306 8.04 29.99 8.48
N ASN A 307 7.86 28.90 9.24
CA ASN A 307 8.74 27.72 9.26
C ASN A 307 10.22 28.03 9.60
N GLY A 308 10.52 29.19 10.20
CA GLY A 308 11.89 29.62 10.50
C GLY A 308 12.74 29.87 9.24
N ARG A 309 12.14 30.41 8.18
CA ARG A 309 12.79 30.63 6.87
C ARG A 309 12.82 32.09 6.46
N PHE A 310 13.98 32.56 6.02
CA PHE A 310 14.13 33.84 5.36
C PHE A 310 13.96 33.67 3.84
N LYS A 311 13.30 34.64 3.20
CA LYS A 311 13.15 34.71 1.73
C LYS A 311 14.30 35.45 1.05
N LYS A 312 15.16 36.10 1.82
CA LYS A 312 16.29 36.92 1.38
C LYS A 312 17.45 36.73 2.34
N GLU A 313 18.65 36.62 1.80
CA GLU A 313 19.88 36.45 2.59
C GLU A 313 20.15 37.68 3.46
N GLU A 314 19.86 38.87 2.93
CA GLU A 314 20.16 40.13 3.62
C GLU A 314 19.37 40.30 4.92
N ASP A 315 18.17 39.71 5.01
CA ASP A 315 17.36 39.76 6.22
C ASP A 315 17.89 38.82 7.30
N ALA A 316 18.48 37.68 6.91
CA ALA A 316 19.18 36.81 7.84
C ALA A 316 20.51 37.42 8.31
N GLN A 317 21.22 38.11 7.42
CA GLN A 317 22.49 38.75 7.74
C GLN A 317 22.34 39.86 8.79
N LYS A 318 21.25 40.63 8.75
CA LYS A 318 20.92 41.61 9.80
C LYS A 318 20.79 40.95 11.17
N VAL A 319 20.07 39.82 11.24
CA VAL A 319 19.92 39.07 12.49
C VAL A 319 21.28 38.57 13.01
N ILE A 320 22.17 38.13 12.11
CA ILE A 320 23.53 37.71 12.49
C ILE A 320 24.33 38.88 13.07
N GLU A 321 24.21 40.08 12.48
CA GLU A 321 24.86 41.29 12.98
C GLU A 321 24.29 41.70 14.34
N ASP A 322 22.97 41.68 14.50
CA ASP A 322 22.31 42.01 15.76
C ASP A 322 22.70 41.03 16.89
N CYS A 323 22.86 39.74 16.54
CA CYS A 323 23.29 38.68 17.46
C CYS A 323 24.82 38.54 17.61
N SER A 324 25.62 39.46 17.07
CA SER A 324 27.08 39.41 17.12
C SER A 324 27.70 39.90 18.42
N SER A 325 26.88 40.31 19.39
CA SER A 325 27.29 40.82 20.69
C SER A 325 26.63 40.02 21.82
N TYR A 326 27.14 40.10 23.06
CA TYR A 326 26.59 39.42 24.26
C TYR A 326 26.41 37.89 24.15
N SER A 327 25.92 37.30 25.25
CA SER A 327 25.61 35.87 25.36
C SER A 327 24.15 35.59 25.00
N TYR A 328 23.84 34.32 24.75
CA TYR A 328 22.47 33.83 24.61
C TYR A 328 21.98 33.26 25.94
N LEU A 329 20.68 33.35 26.20
CA LEU A 329 20.04 32.86 27.42
C LEU A 329 19.02 31.79 27.07
N ILE A 330 19.10 30.61 27.68
CA ILE A 330 17.97 29.68 27.74
C ILE A 330 16.94 30.30 28.68
N HIS A 331 15.89 30.91 28.12
CA HIS A 331 14.91 31.65 28.90
C HIS A 331 13.99 30.70 29.66
N ASP A 332 13.41 29.76 28.93
CA ASP A 332 12.49 28.75 29.45
C ASP A 332 12.63 27.44 28.66
N ILE A 333 12.08 26.38 29.25
CA ILE A 333 12.08 25.03 28.71
C ILE A 333 10.66 24.50 28.82
N GLU A 334 10.04 24.23 27.68
CA GLU A 334 8.68 23.70 27.61
C GLU A 334 8.72 22.23 27.17
N SER A 335 8.08 21.34 27.93
CA SER A 335 7.99 19.92 27.58
C SER A 335 6.55 19.50 27.35
N LYS A 336 6.32 18.72 26.30
CA LYS A 336 5.02 18.16 25.96
C LYS A 336 5.13 16.69 25.60
N ASP A 337 4.29 15.88 26.23
CA ASP A 337 4.16 14.48 25.87
C ASP A 337 3.29 14.33 24.61
N ARG A 338 3.84 13.65 23.60
CA ARG A 338 3.17 13.24 22.35
C ARG A 338 3.01 11.72 22.32
N VAL A 339 1.79 11.28 22.03
CA VAL A 339 1.45 9.85 21.96
C VAL A 339 1.62 9.35 20.53
N VAL A 340 2.53 8.40 20.34
CA VAL A 340 2.74 7.72 19.06
C VAL A 340 2.06 6.35 19.10
N SER A 341 1.04 6.17 18.28
CA SER A 341 0.27 4.92 18.25
C SER A 341 0.88 3.86 17.33
N PRO A 342 0.73 2.57 17.63
CA PRO A 342 1.01 1.52 16.65
C PRO A 342 0.08 1.66 15.45
N LYS A 343 0.61 1.37 14.26
CA LYS A 343 -0.13 1.22 13.02
C LYS A 343 -0.99 -0.06 13.13
N PRO A 344 -2.13 -0.11 12.42
CA PRO A 344 -2.98 -1.30 12.41
C PRO A 344 -2.24 -2.51 11.80
N PRO A 345 -2.78 -3.73 12.01
CA PRO A 345 -2.32 -4.93 11.31
C PRO A 345 -2.26 -4.73 9.79
N PHE A 346 -1.44 -5.54 9.12
CA PHE A 346 -1.20 -5.36 7.69
C PHE A 346 -2.43 -5.66 6.85
N THR A 347 -2.68 -4.79 5.88
CA THR A 347 -3.39 -5.09 4.63
C THR A 347 -2.38 -5.49 3.55
N THR A 348 -2.83 -5.94 2.38
CA THR A 348 -1.92 -6.22 1.26
C THR A 348 -1.13 -4.99 0.83
N SER A 349 -1.77 -3.83 0.75
CA SER A 349 -1.13 -2.58 0.30
C SER A 349 -0.07 -2.12 1.29
N THR A 350 -0.37 -2.15 2.59
CA THR A 350 0.56 -1.70 3.63
C THR A 350 1.73 -2.65 3.83
N LEU A 351 1.52 -3.97 3.67
CA LEU A 351 2.62 -4.95 3.66
C LEU A 351 3.57 -4.69 2.49
N GLN A 352 3.03 -4.54 1.28
CA GLN A 352 3.83 -4.28 0.08
C GLN A 352 4.59 -2.96 0.15
N GLN A 353 3.98 -1.92 0.72
CA GLN A 353 4.63 -0.63 0.96
C GLN A 353 5.81 -0.77 1.92
N GLU A 354 5.62 -1.36 3.11
CA GLU A 354 6.69 -1.45 4.12
C GLU A 354 7.79 -2.44 3.72
N CYS A 355 7.49 -3.54 3.04
CA CYS A 355 8.54 -4.42 2.51
C CYS A 355 9.37 -3.73 1.43
N SER A 356 8.75 -2.88 0.59
CA SER A 356 9.47 -2.12 -0.43
C SER A 356 10.31 -0.99 0.17
N SER A 357 9.78 -0.22 1.13
CA SER A 357 10.52 0.90 1.74
C SER A 357 11.62 0.43 2.69
N LYS A 358 11.32 -0.51 3.60
CA LYS A 358 12.23 -0.90 4.68
C LYS A 358 13.18 -2.03 4.33
N LEU A 359 12.73 -2.96 3.48
CA LEU A 359 13.49 -4.19 3.19
C LEU A 359 14.11 -4.17 1.78
N GLY A 360 13.76 -3.18 0.95
CA GLY A 360 14.16 -3.13 -0.46
C GLY A 360 13.62 -4.32 -1.27
N ILE A 361 12.56 -4.98 -0.80
CA ILE A 361 11.96 -6.14 -1.46
C ILE A 361 10.83 -5.64 -2.37
N SER A 362 10.92 -5.95 -3.67
CA SER A 362 9.88 -5.54 -4.63
C SER A 362 8.49 -6.04 -4.23
N VAL A 363 7.47 -5.35 -4.70
CA VAL A 363 6.05 -5.70 -4.48
C VAL A 363 5.74 -7.10 -5.00
N LYS A 364 6.35 -7.48 -6.14
CA LYS A 364 6.26 -8.83 -6.71
C LYS A 364 6.88 -9.91 -5.81
N GLN A 365 8.08 -9.67 -5.30
CA GLN A 365 8.73 -10.60 -4.39
C GLN A 365 7.98 -10.71 -3.07
N THR A 366 7.51 -9.59 -2.52
CA THR A 366 6.70 -9.56 -1.29
C THR A 366 5.45 -10.43 -1.45
N ALA A 367 4.70 -10.26 -2.54
CA ALA A 367 3.52 -11.07 -2.81
C ALA A 367 3.85 -12.57 -2.96
N MET A 368 4.94 -12.90 -3.66
CA MET A 368 5.40 -14.28 -3.81
C MET A 368 5.79 -14.92 -2.47
N PHE A 369 6.58 -14.23 -1.64
CA PHE A 369 7.01 -14.75 -0.34
C PHE A 369 5.85 -14.88 0.63
N ALA A 370 4.97 -13.89 0.70
CA ALA A 370 3.76 -13.96 1.50
C ALA A 370 2.87 -15.13 1.06
N GLN A 371 2.70 -15.36 -0.25
CA GLN A 371 1.92 -16.50 -0.75
C GLN A 371 2.52 -17.83 -0.28
N LYS A 372 3.85 -17.99 -0.33
CA LYS A 372 4.53 -19.18 0.20
C LYS A 372 4.30 -19.36 1.70
N LEU A 373 4.39 -18.28 2.48
CA LEU A 373 4.14 -18.31 3.92
C LEU A 373 2.68 -18.68 4.25
N PHE A 374 1.71 -18.22 3.44
CA PHE A 374 0.29 -18.59 3.59
C PHE A 374 0.03 -20.05 3.20
N GLU A 375 0.43 -20.46 1.99
CA GLU A 375 0.20 -21.81 1.47
C GLU A 375 0.94 -22.89 2.26
N GLY A 376 2.09 -22.50 2.78
CA GLY A 376 2.90 -23.25 3.70
C GLY A 376 4.25 -23.67 3.15
N ILE A 377 5.24 -23.70 4.04
CA ILE A 377 6.62 -24.10 3.76
C ILE A 377 7.02 -25.28 4.63
N SER A 378 8.06 -26.00 4.24
CA SER A 378 8.58 -27.12 5.04
C SER A 378 9.33 -26.60 6.26
N VAL A 379 8.82 -26.94 7.44
CA VAL A 379 9.39 -26.67 8.76
C VAL A 379 9.47 -28.01 9.51
N ASN A 380 10.66 -28.44 9.91
CA ASN A 380 10.89 -29.75 10.55
C ASN A 380 10.29 -30.93 9.77
N GLY A 381 10.52 -30.97 8.46
CA GLY A 381 10.01 -32.03 7.59
C GLY A 381 8.50 -31.99 7.36
N THR A 382 7.84 -30.90 7.75
CA THR A 382 6.38 -30.78 7.75
C THR A 382 5.93 -29.47 7.11
N HIS A 383 4.97 -29.50 6.19
CA HIS A 383 4.40 -28.28 5.61
C HIS A 383 3.44 -27.59 6.57
N VAL A 384 3.66 -26.30 6.82
CA VAL A 384 2.84 -25.46 7.72
C VAL A 384 2.61 -24.09 7.11
N GLY A 385 1.36 -23.61 7.15
CA GLY A 385 1.03 -22.21 6.90
C GLY A 385 1.44 -21.35 8.10
N LEU A 386 2.00 -20.18 7.85
CA LEU A 386 2.60 -19.31 8.85
C LEU A 386 1.90 -17.95 9.01
N ILE A 387 1.14 -17.55 8.00
CA ILE A 387 0.39 -16.29 8.00
C ILE A 387 -1.03 -16.51 7.46
N THR A 388 -1.91 -15.55 7.73
CA THR A 388 -3.26 -15.47 7.15
C THR A 388 -3.22 -15.10 5.66
N TYR A 389 -4.38 -15.14 5.01
CA TYR A 389 -4.54 -14.89 3.59
C TYR A 389 -4.04 -13.50 3.17
N ILE A 390 -3.24 -13.46 2.10
CA ILE A 390 -2.41 -12.30 1.78
C ILE A 390 -3.10 -11.24 0.92
N ARG A 391 -4.29 -11.52 0.38
CA ARG A 391 -5.06 -10.59 -0.46
C ARG A 391 -6.26 -10.06 0.30
N THR A 392 -6.01 -9.02 1.08
CA THR A 392 -6.96 -8.41 1.99
C THR A 392 -6.80 -6.90 2.01
N ASP A 393 -7.93 -6.20 2.01
CA ASP A 393 -8.05 -4.77 2.28
C ASP A 393 -8.50 -4.50 3.72
N SER A 394 -8.79 -5.56 4.49
CA SER A 394 -9.15 -5.50 5.91
C SER A 394 -7.92 -5.46 6.80
N SER A 395 -7.98 -4.62 7.83
CA SER A 395 -7.04 -4.64 8.95
C SER A 395 -7.67 -5.21 10.23
N GLU A 396 -8.86 -5.80 10.13
CA GLU A 396 -9.54 -6.42 11.26
C GLU A 396 -8.89 -7.76 11.61
N MET A 397 -8.89 -8.07 12.90
CA MET A 397 -8.34 -9.31 13.46
C MET A 397 -9.47 -10.11 14.10
N SER A 398 -9.41 -11.43 14.00
CA SER A 398 -10.36 -12.33 14.66
C SER A 398 -10.37 -12.08 16.17
N PRO A 399 -11.55 -12.06 16.83
CA PRO A 399 -11.64 -11.88 18.28
C PRO A 399 -10.82 -12.92 19.07
N GLU A 400 -10.80 -14.16 18.58
CA GLU A 400 -10.09 -15.28 19.20
C GLU A 400 -8.57 -15.02 19.20
N PHE A 401 -8.01 -14.67 18.04
CA PHE A 401 -6.58 -14.38 17.94
C PHE A 401 -6.21 -13.06 18.65
N ALA A 402 -7.08 -12.05 18.64
CA ALA A 402 -6.84 -10.80 19.37
C ALA A 402 -6.73 -11.03 20.89
N LEU A 403 -7.53 -11.97 21.43
CA LEU A 403 -7.43 -12.38 22.82
C LEU A 403 -6.11 -13.11 23.11
N GLU A 404 -5.75 -14.09 22.28
CA GLU A 404 -4.48 -14.83 22.38
C GLU A 404 -3.27 -13.87 22.34
N LEU A 405 -3.28 -12.97 21.36
CA LEU A 405 -2.24 -11.96 21.19
C LEU A 405 -2.14 -11.02 22.40
N GLY A 406 -3.27 -10.61 22.97
CA GLY A 406 -3.29 -9.80 24.19
C GLY A 406 -2.72 -10.53 25.40
N GLN A 407 -2.93 -11.84 25.52
CA GLN A 407 -2.31 -12.66 26.58
C GLN A 407 -0.81 -12.81 26.35
N PHE A 408 -0.39 -13.04 25.10
CA PHE A 408 1.01 -13.11 24.72
C PHE A 408 1.76 -11.82 25.06
N VAL A 409 1.20 -10.65 24.71
CA VAL A 409 1.84 -9.35 25.01
C VAL A 409 2.03 -9.15 26.51
N ARG A 410 1.02 -9.47 27.32
CA ARG A 410 1.12 -9.38 28.79
C ARG A 410 2.19 -10.31 29.35
N ALA A 411 2.21 -11.55 28.90
CA ALA A 411 3.17 -12.55 29.38
C ALA A 411 4.61 -12.20 29.00
N GLN A 412 4.83 -11.71 27.77
CA GLN A 412 6.17 -11.47 27.23
C GLN A 412 6.73 -10.09 27.59
N PHE A 413 5.89 -9.05 27.70
CA PHE A 413 6.32 -7.67 27.88
C PHE A 413 5.81 -7.01 29.17
N GLY A 414 4.76 -7.56 29.80
CA GLY A 414 4.12 -7.02 31.01
C GLY A 414 2.85 -6.21 30.71
N GLU A 415 1.98 -6.06 31.73
CA GLU A 415 0.66 -5.42 31.58
C GLU A 415 0.72 -4.01 31.00
N GLN A 416 1.72 -3.22 31.39
CA GLN A 416 1.93 -1.85 30.90
C GLN A 416 2.17 -1.75 29.38
N TYR A 417 2.57 -2.85 28.72
CA TYR A 417 2.78 -2.90 27.28
C TYR A 417 1.56 -3.39 26.52
N PHE A 418 0.49 -3.84 27.17
CA PHE A 418 -0.70 -4.30 26.48
C PHE A 418 -1.62 -3.12 26.11
N ALA A 419 -2.16 -3.17 24.89
CA ALA A 419 -3.34 -2.40 24.51
C ALA A 419 -4.20 -3.22 23.56
N PRO A 420 -5.54 -3.07 23.59
CA PRO A 420 -6.40 -3.78 22.65
C PRO A 420 -6.07 -3.36 21.20
N VAL A 421 -6.17 -4.31 20.28
CA VAL A 421 -5.92 -4.08 18.86
C VAL A 421 -6.83 -2.97 18.34
N LYS A 422 -6.23 -1.92 17.77
CA LYS A 422 -6.99 -0.84 17.14
C LYS A 422 -7.67 -1.36 15.88
N LYS A 423 -8.98 -1.14 15.79
CA LYS A 423 -9.74 -1.32 14.55
C LYS A 423 -9.30 -0.30 13.52
N GLY A 424 -9.14 -0.75 12.27
CA GLY A 424 -8.85 0.14 11.16
C GLY A 424 -10.07 0.94 10.73
N LYS A 425 -9.85 1.93 9.85
CA LYS A 425 -10.98 2.53 9.13
C LYS A 425 -11.42 1.55 8.04
N LYS A 426 -12.69 1.12 8.09
CA LYS A 426 -13.29 0.29 7.06
C LYS A 426 -13.23 0.99 5.70
N GLN A 427 -12.68 0.35 4.68
CA GLN A 427 -12.67 0.93 3.33
C GLN A 427 -14.05 0.75 2.68
N ALA A 428 -14.47 1.71 1.84
CA ALA A 428 -15.81 1.72 1.23
C ALA A 428 -16.11 0.51 0.31
N ASN A 429 -15.07 -0.20 -0.14
CA ASN A 429 -15.17 -1.39 -0.99
C ASN A 429 -14.45 -2.61 -0.37
N GLU A 430 -14.24 -2.59 0.95
CA GLU A 430 -13.61 -3.70 1.68
C GLU A 430 -14.43 -4.98 1.52
N GLN A 431 -13.78 -6.10 1.24
CA GLN A 431 -14.48 -7.38 1.14
C GLN A 431 -14.87 -7.85 2.54
N ASP A 432 -16.19 -7.92 2.80
CA ASP A 432 -16.71 -8.39 4.08
C ASP A 432 -16.24 -9.82 4.38
N GLY A 433 -15.73 -10.05 5.60
CA GLY A 433 -15.30 -11.37 6.09
C GLY A 433 -13.80 -11.65 5.94
N HIS A 434 -13.01 -10.76 5.33
CA HIS A 434 -11.55 -10.93 5.26
C HIS A 434 -10.86 -10.45 6.54
N GLU A 435 -9.85 -11.19 6.97
CA GLU A 435 -8.98 -10.82 8.08
C GLU A 435 -7.73 -10.08 7.58
N CYS A 436 -7.07 -9.34 8.45
CA CYS A 436 -5.75 -8.77 8.23
C CYS A 436 -4.67 -9.83 7.96
N ILE A 437 -3.54 -9.40 7.43
CA ILE A 437 -2.32 -10.20 7.32
C ILE A 437 -1.62 -10.20 8.68
N ARG A 438 -1.59 -11.36 9.32
CA ARG A 438 -0.95 -11.63 10.60
C ARG A 438 -0.31 -13.01 10.62
N VAL A 439 0.49 -13.29 11.64
CA VAL A 439 0.95 -14.66 11.91
C VAL A 439 -0.19 -15.53 12.46
N VAL A 440 -0.09 -16.84 12.26
CA VAL A 440 -1.08 -17.82 12.75
C VAL A 440 -0.65 -18.52 14.04
N ASP A 441 0.63 -18.42 14.41
CA ASP A 441 1.22 -19.04 15.60
C ASP A 441 2.27 -18.10 16.20
N LEU A 442 1.96 -17.49 17.35
CA LEU A 442 2.85 -16.58 18.07
C LEU A 442 4.07 -17.30 18.65
N SER A 443 4.01 -18.62 18.80
CA SER A 443 5.14 -19.41 19.28
C SER A 443 6.23 -19.58 18.22
N MET A 444 5.90 -19.44 16.93
CA MET A 444 6.84 -19.51 15.82
C MET A 444 7.54 -18.15 15.61
N THR A 445 8.45 -17.81 16.51
CA THR A 445 9.19 -16.55 16.42
C THR A 445 10.09 -16.50 15.17
N PRO A 446 10.47 -15.30 14.67
CA PRO A 446 11.40 -15.17 13.55
C PRO A 446 12.71 -15.95 13.77
N ASP A 447 13.26 -15.94 14.99
CA ASP A 447 14.47 -16.71 15.34
C ASP A 447 14.27 -18.23 15.21
N LYS A 448 13.10 -18.74 15.59
CA LYS A 448 12.79 -20.18 15.42
C LYS A 448 12.65 -20.51 13.94
N LEU A 449 11.94 -19.69 13.17
CA LEU A 449 11.80 -19.90 11.73
C LEU A 449 13.16 -19.82 11.01
N ALA A 450 14.03 -18.91 11.43
CA ALA A 450 15.38 -18.75 10.87
C ALA A 450 16.21 -20.03 10.98
N LYS A 451 16.11 -20.76 12.10
CA LYS A 451 16.78 -22.06 12.29
C LYS A 451 16.30 -23.12 11.29
N HIS A 452 15.03 -23.07 10.89
CA HIS A 452 14.46 -24.00 9.92
C HIS A 452 14.77 -23.64 8.47
N LEU A 453 14.76 -22.35 8.14
CA LEU A 453 15.14 -21.85 6.82
C LEU A 453 16.65 -21.92 6.58
N GLY A 454 17.46 -21.82 7.64
CA GLY A 454 18.93 -21.87 7.59
C GLY A 454 19.54 -23.26 7.42
N ALA A 455 18.80 -24.33 7.75
CA ALA A 455 19.29 -25.70 7.68
C ALA A 455 19.33 -26.31 6.26
N ASN A 456 18.59 -25.75 5.29
CA ASN A 456 18.39 -26.35 3.95
C ASN A 456 18.67 -25.43 2.75
N GLY A 457 19.38 -24.30 2.94
CA GLY A 457 19.90 -23.53 1.80
C GLY A 457 19.98 -22.04 2.05
N SER A 458 21.19 -21.51 1.93
CA SER A 458 21.54 -20.09 1.88
C SER A 458 21.11 -19.42 0.56
N GLY A 459 19.85 -19.57 0.17
CA GLY A 459 19.25 -18.80 -0.92
C GLY A 459 18.88 -17.39 -0.45
N ASP A 460 19.24 -16.36 -1.22
CA ASP A 460 18.82 -14.97 -0.99
C ASP A 460 17.29 -14.84 -0.78
N ASP A 461 16.52 -15.68 -1.47
CA ASP A 461 15.06 -15.79 -1.33
C ASP A 461 14.59 -16.23 0.07
N ASN A 462 15.28 -17.19 0.72
CA ASN A 462 14.90 -17.62 2.07
C ASN A 462 15.17 -16.51 3.09
N LYS A 463 16.25 -15.75 2.92
CA LYS A 463 16.56 -14.59 3.77
C LYS A 463 15.52 -13.48 3.58
N LYS A 464 15.13 -13.18 2.35
CA LYS A 464 14.08 -12.19 2.06
C LYS A 464 12.72 -12.64 2.58
N MET A 465 12.36 -13.91 2.40
CA MET A 465 11.13 -14.47 2.94
C MET A 465 11.10 -14.43 4.47
N LEU A 466 12.22 -14.71 5.15
CA LEU A 466 12.35 -14.57 6.59
C LEU A 466 12.12 -13.11 7.03
N LYS A 467 12.71 -12.13 6.34
CA LYS A 467 12.47 -10.71 6.62
C LYS A 467 11.00 -10.30 6.41
N VAL A 468 10.33 -10.85 5.40
CA VAL A 468 8.89 -10.65 5.17
C VAL A 468 8.07 -11.27 6.31
N TYR A 469 8.45 -12.46 6.79
CA TYR A 469 7.79 -13.05 7.96
C TYR A 469 8.02 -12.22 9.23
N GLU A 470 9.26 -11.79 9.47
CA GLU A 470 9.65 -10.98 10.63
C GLU A 470 8.87 -9.67 10.71
N ILE A 471 8.74 -8.94 9.59
CA ILE A 471 7.97 -7.69 9.59
C ILE A 471 6.48 -7.95 9.86
N ILE A 472 5.90 -9.02 9.31
CA ILE A 472 4.51 -9.44 9.61
C ILE A 472 4.36 -9.80 11.10
N TYR A 473 5.29 -10.57 11.65
CA TYR A 473 5.31 -10.97 13.06
C TYR A 473 5.37 -9.73 13.96
N ASN A 474 6.34 -8.84 13.74
CA ASN A 474 6.52 -7.66 14.56
C ASN A 474 5.31 -6.71 14.47
N ARG A 475 4.71 -6.55 13.28
CA ARG A 475 3.49 -5.73 13.12
C ARG A 475 2.27 -6.36 13.79
N THR A 476 2.17 -7.70 13.76
CA THR A 476 1.13 -8.44 14.49
C THR A 476 1.25 -8.17 15.98
N VAL A 477 2.44 -8.31 16.56
CA VAL A 477 2.68 -8.07 17.99
C VAL A 477 2.42 -6.61 18.36
N ALA A 478 3.00 -5.67 17.61
CA ALA A 478 2.86 -4.23 17.85
C ALA A 478 1.40 -3.74 17.81
N ALA A 479 0.53 -4.40 17.04
CA ALA A 479 -0.89 -4.02 16.94
C ALA A 479 -1.64 -4.15 18.27
N SER A 480 -1.18 -5.01 19.19
CA SER A 480 -1.75 -5.22 20.54
C SER A 480 -0.84 -4.63 21.65
N MET A 481 0.07 -3.73 21.28
CA MET A 481 0.96 -3.06 22.23
C MET A 481 0.53 -1.62 22.52
N ALA A 482 0.86 -1.15 23.73
CA ALA A 482 0.62 0.20 24.16
C ALA A 482 1.34 1.23 23.25
N PRO A 483 0.76 2.42 23.05
CA PRO A 483 1.44 3.53 22.36
C PRO A 483 2.79 3.88 23.00
N ALA A 484 3.71 4.40 22.20
CA ALA A 484 4.89 5.06 22.74
C ALA A 484 4.53 6.47 23.21
N ILE A 485 5.21 6.93 24.26
CA ILE A 485 5.13 8.30 24.78
C ILE A 485 6.49 8.94 24.54
N ILE A 486 6.49 9.98 23.71
CA ILE A 486 7.67 10.79 23.39
C ILE A 486 7.48 12.14 24.08
N THR A 487 8.49 12.60 24.80
CA THR A 487 8.53 13.95 25.36
C THR A 487 9.29 14.84 24.40
N ASP A 488 8.57 15.74 23.74
CA ASP A 488 9.15 16.80 22.93
C ASP A 488 9.48 17.95 23.89
N THR A 489 10.74 18.41 23.92
CA THR A 489 11.19 19.51 24.78
C THR A 489 11.76 20.63 23.94
N ASP A 490 11.15 21.81 24.02
CA ASP A 490 11.60 23.03 23.36
C ASP A 490 12.42 23.86 24.36
N TYR A 491 13.69 24.08 24.03
CA TYR A 491 14.60 24.99 24.73
C TYR A 491 14.55 26.34 24.00
N ASN A 492 13.89 27.30 24.61
CA ASN A 492 13.73 28.64 24.06
C ASN A 492 14.94 29.50 24.43
N ILE A 493 15.71 29.85 23.42
CA ILE A 493 17.00 30.54 23.56
C ILE A 493 16.85 31.94 22.99
N PHE A 494 17.14 32.95 23.79
CA PHE A 494 17.02 34.34 23.40
C PHE A 494 18.35 35.07 23.37
N HIS A 495 18.49 35.93 22.38
CA HIS A 495 19.47 37.00 22.35
C HIS A 495 18.72 38.31 22.09
N LEU A 496 18.60 39.16 23.12
CA LEU A 496 17.72 40.34 23.07
C LEU A 496 16.29 39.91 22.65
N GLU A 497 15.79 40.40 21.51
CA GLU A 497 14.48 40.02 20.96
C GLU A 497 14.50 38.82 20.00
N HIS A 498 15.69 38.32 19.65
CA HIS A 498 15.88 37.23 18.71
C HIS A 498 15.70 35.87 19.39
N HIS A 499 14.82 35.05 18.81
CA HIS A 499 14.40 33.77 19.37
C HIS A 499 14.92 32.60 18.54
N PHE A 500 15.62 31.69 19.21
CA PHE A 500 16.09 30.42 18.70
C PHE A 500 15.44 29.29 19.50
N VAL A 501 15.10 28.20 18.84
CA VAL A 501 14.51 27.02 19.46
C VAL A 501 15.36 25.80 19.15
N TYR A 502 15.79 25.11 20.19
CA TYR A 502 16.30 23.76 20.07
C TYR A 502 15.23 22.80 20.58
N THR A 503 14.85 21.81 19.77
CA THR A 503 13.85 20.79 20.15
C THR A 503 14.55 19.45 20.32
N SER A 504 14.33 18.78 21.46
CA SER A 504 14.76 17.40 21.68
C SER A 504 13.57 16.45 21.77
N HIS A 505 13.77 15.21 21.36
CA HIS A 505 12.71 14.19 21.31
C HIS A 505 13.09 12.96 22.14
N ALA A 506 12.67 12.89 23.40
CA ALA A 506 13.06 11.80 24.31
C ALA A 506 11.98 10.73 24.46
N VAL A 507 12.34 9.44 24.38
CA VAL A 507 11.40 8.34 24.64
C VAL A 507 11.14 8.21 26.14
N LYS A 508 9.96 8.64 26.60
CA LYS A 508 9.49 8.46 27.98
C LYS A 508 8.95 7.05 28.23
N PHE A 509 8.25 6.49 27.25
CA PHE A 509 7.81 5.10 27.25
C PHE A 509 7.85 4.56 25.83
N ASN A 510 8.59 3.47 25.59
CA ASN A 510 8.79 2.95 24.23
C ASN A 510 7.59 2.17 23.68
N GLY A 511 6.70 1.62 24.54
CA GLY A 511 5.50 0.90 24.10
C GLY A 511 5.78 -0.09 22.97
N PHE A 512 5.02 -0.01 21.88
CA PHE A 512 5.19 -0.85 20.68
C PHE A 512 6.55 -0.67 19.95
N LEU A 513 7.27 0.44 20.14
CA LEU A 513 8.59 0.67 19.52
C LEU A 513 9.64 -0.35 19.97
N LYS A 514 9.39 -1.06 21.08
CA LYS A 514 10.25 -2.16 21.56
C LYS A 514 10.35 -3.31 20.55
N VAL A 515 9.33 -3.52 19.70
CA VAL A 515 9.29 -4.60 18.71
C VAL A 515 9.16 -4.10 17.27
N TYR A 516 8.66 -2.87 17.08
CA TYR A 516 8.40 -2.33 15.75
C TYR A 516 8.78 -0.87 15.66
N SER A 517 9.91 -0.58 15.01
CA SER A 517 10.33 0.78 14.69
C SER A 517 9.83 1.22 13.30
N TYR A 518 9.52 2.50 13.18
CA TYR A 518 9.22 3.15 11.92
C TYR A 518 10.47 3.77 11.27
N LYS A 519 11.55 2.99 11.14
CA LYS A 519 12.69 3.39 10.30
C LYS A 519 12.23 3.47 8.85
N ASP A 520 11.78 4.64 8.43
CA ASP A 520 11.78 5.09 7.03
C ASP A 520 12.92 6.12 6.89
N ASP A 521 13.35 6.41 5.65
CA ASP A 521 14.49 7.26 5.27
C ASP A 521 14.47 8.73 5.77
N ASP A 522 13.51 9.12 6.63
CA ASP A 522 13.34 10.46 7.19
C ASP A 522 13.03 10.38 8.72
N GLU A 523 13.75 9.56 9.50
CA GLU A 523 13.49 9.41 10.97
C GLU A 523 13.93 10.62 11.81
N GLU A 524 13.01 11.09 12.67
CA GLU A 524 13.31 11.74 13.95
C GLU A 524 14.20 10.77 14.77
N THR A 525 15.48 11.09 14.93
CA THR A 525 16.32 10.41 15.93
C THR A 525 15.77 10.75 17.30
N PHE A 526 15.36 9.72 18.06
CA PHE A 526 15.01 9.93 19.45
C PHE A 526 16.28 10.17 20.27
N ASP A 527 16.31 11.29 20.95
CA ASP A 527 17.39 11.68 21.84
C ASP A 527 17.28 10.95 23.18
N VAL A 528 18.41 10.89 23.88
CA VAL A 528 18.36 10.68 25.33
C VAL A 528 17.78 11.96 25.93
N ALA A 529 16.94 11.83 26.96
CA ALA A 529 16.45 12.98 27.70
C ALA A 529 17.63 13.84 28.16
N ILE A 530 17.65 15.09 27.72
CA ILE A 530 18.69 16.06 28.05
C ILE A 530 18.43 16.53 29.48
N GLN A 531 19.38 16.29 30.37
CA GLN A 531 19.24 16.58 31.81
C GLN A 531 20.16 17.70 32.29
N ASP A 532 20.93 18.30 31.39
CA ASP A 532 22.04 19.18 31.70
C ASP A 532 21.91 20.59 31.10
N LEU A 533 20.79 20.87 30.43
CA LEU A 533 20.37 22.23 30.03
C LEU A 533 19.22 22.69 30.95
N PHE A 534 19.34 23.90 31.49
CA PHE A 534 18.40 24.48 32.45
C PHE A 534 17.96 25.88 32.04
N ALA A 535 16.74 26.28 32.41
CA ALA A 535 16.33 27.67 32.28
C ALA A 535 17.25 28.58 33.13
N GLY A 536 17.65 29.71 32.56
CA GLY A 536 18.66 30.60 33.13
C GLY A 536 20.09 30.32 32.66
N ASP A 537 20.32 29.22 31.93
CA ASP A 537 21.63 28.91 31.39
C ASP A 537 22.10 29.94 30.37
N VAL A 538 23.33 30.38 30.54
CA VAL A 538 23.99 31.29 29.60
C VAL A 538 24.85 30.48 28.64
N ILE A 539 24.65 30.69 27.34
CA ILE A 539 25.51 30.20 26.26
C ILE A 539 26.40 31.36 25.87
N LYS A 540 27.70 31.23 26.16
CA LYS A 540 28.66 32.27 25.86
C LYS A 540 28.93 32.33 24.37
N GLN A 541 29.24 33.53 23.89
CA GLN A 541 29.57 33.75 22.49
C GLN A 541 30.76 32.89 22.02
N GLU A 542 31.78 32.72 22.86
CA GLU A 542 32.98 31.90 22.58
C GLU A 542 32.69 30.41 22.36
N ASP A 543 31.57 29.92 22.90
CA ASP A 543 31.10 28.54 22.79
C ASP A 543 29.99 28.39 21.73
N SER A 544 29.77 29.42 20.91
CA SER A 544 28.66 29.46 19.95
C SER A 544 29.07 29.98 18.57
N THR A 545 28.32 29.61 17.55
CA THR A 545 28.50 30.07 16.17
C THR A 545 27.15 30.16 15.48
N LEU A 546 26.90 31.27 14.78
CA LEU A 546 25.73 31.39 13.91
C LEU A 546 26.04 30.82 12.54
N THR A 547 25.23 29.86 12.10
CA THR A 547 25.36 29.20 10.80
C THR A 547 24.16 29.51 9.93
N LEU A 548 24.42 30.19 8.80
CA LEU A 548 23.42 30.46 7.79
C LEU A 548 23.46 29.39 6.70
N GLU A 549 22.35 28.66 6.53
CA GLU A 549 22.22 27.64 5.49
C GLU A 549 21.33 28.13 4.35
N ALA A 550 21.91 28.30 3.17
CA ALA A 550 21.15 28.51 1.95
C ALA A 550 20.56 27.18 1.47
N LYS A 551 19.24 27.13 1.32
CA LYS A 551 18.49 25.95 0.88
C LYS A 551 17.58 26.30 -0.29
N GLU A 552 17.16 25.26 -0.99
CA GLU A 552 16.20 25.37 -2.08
C GLU A 552 15.06 24.37 -1.86
N THR A 553 13.84 24.80 -2.19
CA THR A 553 12.69 23.89 -2.20
C THR A 553 12.96 22.79 -3.24
N LYS A 554 12.61 21.53 -2.93
CA LYS A 554 12.81 20.40 -3.82
C LYS A 554 11.51 20.06 -4.57
N PRO A 555 11.59 19.58 -5.82
CA PRO A 555 10.42 19.06 -6.51
C PRO A 555 9.88 17.82 -5.78
N PRO A 556 8.61 17.43 -6.02
CA PRO A 556 8.07 16.20 -5.44
C PRO A 556 8.91 14.98 -5.83
N ARG A 557 9.14 14.06 -4.88
CA ARG A 557 9.94 12.84 -5.13
C ARG A 557 9.25 11.97 -6.21
N ARG A 558 10.05 11.29 -7.04
CA ARG A 558 9.54 10.23 -7.93
C ARG A 558 8.92 9.10 -7.12
N TYR A 559 7.98 8.39 -7.70
CA TYR A 559 7.37 7.23 -7.05
C TYR A 559 8.37 6.07 -6.99
N SER A 560 8.56 5.52 -5.80
CA SER A 560 9.02 4.13 -5.61
C SER A 560 7.87 3.15 -5.88
N GLU A 561 8.12 1.84 -5.88
CA GLU A 561 7.04 0.86 -5.94
C GLU A 561 6.05 1.05 -4.78
N ALA A 562 6.54 1.22 -3.54
CA ALA A 562 5.72 1.56 -2.38
C ALA A 562 4.86 2.81 -2.61
N GLY A 563 5.48 3.89 -3.08
CA GLY A 563 4.76 5.15 -3.36
C GLY A 563 3.69 4.98 -4.45
N LEU A 564 3.94 4.15 -5.45
CA LEU A 564 2.96 3.87 -6.51
C LEU A 564 1.81 3.00 -6.00
N VAL A 565 2.06 1.99 -5.15
CA VAL A 565 1.01 1.20 -4.48
C VAL A 565 0.10 2.14 -3.67
N ALA A 566 0.68 3.02 -2.87
CA ALA A 566 -0.08 3.99 -2.06
C ALA A 566 -0.96 4.91 -2.94
N ALA A 567 -0.42 5.37 -4.08
CA ALA A 567 -1.17 6.20 -5.02
C ALA A 567 -2.33 5.43 -5.69
N LEU A 568 -2.09 4.18 -6.11
CA LEU A 568 -3.10 3.32 -6.75
C LEU A 568 -4.24 2.98 -5.77
N GLU A 569 -3.92 2.74 -4.50
CA GLU A 569 -4.90 2.50 -3.44
C GLU A 569 -5.73 3.75 -3.17
N LYS A 570 -5.06 4.90 -2.96
CA LYS A 570 -5.73 6.19 -2.68
C LYS A 570 -6.71 6.59 -3.79
N LEU A 571 -6.38 6.29 -5.04
CA LEU A 571 -7.22 6.58 -6.21
C LEU A 571 -8.26 5.49 -6.50
N GLY A 572 -8.28 4.38 -5.75
CA GLY A 572 -9.20 3.27 -5.97
C GLY A 572 -8.97 2.52 -7.28
N ILE A 573 -7.78 2.65 -7.89
CA ILE A 573 -7.41 2.02 -9.17
C ILE A 573 -6.89 0.60 -8.92
N GLY A 574 -6.02 0.44 -7.93
CA GLY A 574 -5.45 -0.86 -7.56
C GLY A 574 -6.36 -1.65 -6.62
N ARG A 575 -6.13 -2.96 -6.56
CA ARG A 575 -6.71 -3.90 -5.60
C ARG A 575 -5.60 -4.83 -5.08
N PRO A 576 -5.78 -5.46 -3.90
CA PRO A 576 -4.83 -6.43 -3.34
C PRO A 576 -4.28 -7.43 -4.36
N SER A 577 -5.15 -7.97 -5.23
CA SER A 577 -4.79 -8.97 -6.23
C SER A 577 -4.05 -8.41 -7.46
N THR A 578 -3.92 -7.09 -7.61
CA THR A 578 -3.47 -6.47 -8.87
C THR A 578 -2.21 -5.62 -8.74
N TYR A 579 -1.87 -5.13 -7.54
CA TYR A 579 -0.70 -4.24 -7.38
C TYR A 579 0.60 -4.81 -8.00
N PRO A 580 1.00 -6.07 -7.74
CA PRO A 580 2.23 -6.61 -8.31
C PRO A 580 2.20 -6.69 -9.84
N THR A 581 1.05 -7.06 -10.41
CA THR A 581 0.87 -7.17 -11.86
C THR A 581 0.89 -5.81 -12.52
N ILE A 582 0.25 -4.79 -11.94
CA ILE A 582 0.25 -3.42 -12.47
C ILE A 582 1.67 -2.86 -12.54
N ILE A 583 2.47 -3.06 -11.49
CA ILE A 583 3.84 -2.53 -11.44
C ILE A 583 4.78 -3.28 -12.40
N SER A 584 4.59 -4.59 -12.55
CA SER A 584 5.42 -5.42 -13.42
C SER A 584 5.11 -5.26 -14.91
N THR A 585 3.92 -4.77 -15.28
CA THR A 585 3.46 -4.61 -16.66
C THR A 585 3.81 -3.22 -17.16
#